data_AF-J3KWM9-F1
#
_entry.id   AF-J3KWM9-F1
#
_cell.length_a   1.000
_cell.length_b   1.000
_cell.length_c   1.000
_cell.angle_alpha   90.00
_cell.angle_beta   90.00
_cell.angle_gamma   90.00
#
_symmetry.space_group_name_H-M   'P 1'
#
loop_
_entity.id
_entity.type
_entity.pdbx_description
1 polymer ?
#
loop_
_entity_poly.entity_id
_entity_poly.type
_entity_poly.pdbx_seq_one_letter_code
_entity_poly.pdbx_strand_id
1 'polypeptide(L)'
;MGLISKQSATKSSQREGPFFTPRKAVELSHFGEIPLASEFDIAGLILYVGNVYLLNDQNRQWLFLTDVSKFISGEESEEQDDCLLAVNFSSPTTGEDSAFFNSAVSGHIVGFSNLVKRQKDQTRHMWVAEATESSTYTLSHEMPKKSHLKEAANSAEKWASSSHPVLDITEILF
;
A
#
# COMPACT_ATOMS: atom_id res chain seq x y z
N MET A 1 -30.42 -29.68 44.58
CA MET A 1 -30.61 -28.31 44.07
C MET A 1 -29.29 -27.57 44.18
N GLY A 2 -28.80 -26.99 43.08
CA GLY A 2 -27.58 -26.19 43.03
C GLY A 2 -27.16 -25.95 41.59
N LEU A 3 -27.58 -24.81 41.04
CA LEU A 3 -27.51 -24.42 39.64
C LEU A 3 -26.07 -24.14 39.17
N ILE A 4 -25.77 -24.58 37.94
CA ILE A 4 -24.58 -24.22 37.17
C ILE A 4 -24.79 -22.81 36.63
N SER A 5 -23.94 -21.84 37.00
CA SER A 5 -23.88 -20.54 36.31
C SER A 5 -22.85 -20.61 35.17
N LYS A 6 -23.33 -20.46 33.93
CA LYS A 6 -22.47 -20.23 32.76
C LYS A 6 -21.90 -18.81 32.89
N GLN A 7 -20.58 -18.67 32.98
CA GLN A 7 -19.94 -17.38 32.74
C GLN A 7 -20.06 -17.08 31.25
N SER A 8 -20.87 -16.05 30.95
CA SER A 8 -20.89 -15.42 29.63
C SER A 8 -19.57 -14.69 29.44
N ALA A 9 -18.81 -15.06 28.40
CA ALA A 9 -17.69 -14.27 27.95
C ALA A 9 -18.22 -12.93 27.44
N THR A 10 -18.09 -11.89 28.25
CA THR A 10 -18.32 -10.52 27.82
C THR A 10 -17.32 -10.18 26.72
N LYS A 11 -17.84 -9.98 25.49
CA LYS A 11 -17.13 -9.22 24.45
C LYS A 11 -16.78 -7.87 25.07
N SER A 12 -15.50 -7.65 25.38
CA SER A 12 -14.99 -6.32 25.65
C SER A 12 -15.10 -5.53 24.34
N SER A 13 -16.21 -4.83 24.14
CA SER A 13 -16.25 -3.71 23.22
C SER A 13 -15.28 -2.68 23.80
N GLN A 14 -14.09 -2.61 23.21
CA GLN A 14 -13.16 -1.53 23.50
C GLN A 14 -13.87 -0.24 23.11
N ARG A 15 -14.28 0.54 24.10
CA ARG A 15 -14.62 1.95 23.90
C ARG A 15 -13.32 2.64 23.54
N GLU A 16 -13.06 2.77 22.23
CA GLU A 16 -12.03 3.65 21.70
C GLU A 16 -12.38 5.06 22.18
N GLY A 17 -11.50 5.64 23.01
CA GLY A 17 -11.69 7.02 23.48
C GLY A 17 -11.64 8.00 22.30
N PRO A 18 -12.10 9.26 22.47
CA PRO A 18 -12.22 10.24 21.39
C PRO A 18 -10.89 10.66 20.74
N PHE A 19 -9.75 10.11 21.21
CA PHE A 19 -8.41 10.46 20.76
C PHE A 19 -7.67 9.31 20.05
N PHE A 20 -8.29 8.14 19.93
CA PHE A 20 -7.71 7.03 19.20
C PHE A 20 -8.42 6.86 17.86
N THR A 21 -7.68 7.02 16.78
CA THR A 21 -8.14 6.65 15.45
C THR A 21 -7.31 5.46 14.99
N PRO A 22 -7.89 4.25 14.92
CA PRO A 22 -7.19 3.09 14.38
C PRO A 22 -6.67 3.38 12.97
N ARG A 23 -5.50 2.82 12.67
CA ARG A 23 -4.93 2.84 11.31
C ARG A 23 -5.87 2.14 10.34
N LYS A 24 -5.93 2.65 9.11
CA LYS A 24 -6.73 2.11 8.01
C LYS A 24 -5.91 2.18 6.73
N ALA A 25 -6.14 1.20 5.86
CA ALA A 25 -5.62 1.27 4.49
C ALA A 25 -6.24 2.46 3.78
N VAL A 26 -5.41 3.22 3.10
CA VAL A 26 -5.79 4.31 2.21
C VAL A 26 -6.12 3.76 0.83
N GLU A 27 -7.08 4.39 0.17
CA GLU A 27 -7.38 4.19 -1.24
C GLU A 27 -6.83 5.35 -2.09
N LEU A 28 -6.30 5.05 -3.27
CA LEU A 28 -5.71 6.06 -4.17
C LEU A 28 -6.75 7.06 -4.70
N SER A 29 -8.00 6.64 -4.83
CA SER A 29 -9.15 7.50 -5.16
C SER A 29 -9.33 8.67 -4.17
N HIS A 30 -8.95 8.49 -2.90
CA HIS A 30 -9.06 9.49 -1.84
C HIS A 30 -7.70 10.06 -1.43
N PHE A 31 -6.62 9.73 -2.15
CA PHE A 31 -5.26 10.07 -1.73
C PHE A 31 -5.04 11.59 -1.65
N GLY A 32 -5.77 12.37 -2.45
CA GLY A 32 -5.74 13.84 -2.43
C GLY A 32 -6.02 14.45 -1.05
N GLU A 33 -6.82 13.78 -0.22
CA GLU A 33 -7.24 14.24 1.11
C GLU A 33 -6.13 14.13 2.17
N ILE A 34 -5.11 13.30 1.91
CA ILE A 34 -4.02 13.08 2.85
C ILE A 34 -3.08 14.30 2.83
N PRO A 35 -2.73 14.88 3.98
CA PRO A 35 -1.77 16.00 4.00
C PRO A 35 -0.37 15.57 3.54
N LEU A 36 0.38 16.51 2.95
CA LEU A 36 1.78 16.27 2.63
C LEU A 36 2.59 15.97 3.90
N ALA A 37 3.59 15.10 3.76
CA ALA A 37 4.44 14.63 4.85
C ALA A 37 3.73 13.85 5.97
N SER A 38 2.43 13.53 5.84
CA SER A 38 1.75 12.60 6.73
C SER A 38 2.09 11.15 6.41
N GLU A 39 2.10 10.32 7.44
CA GLU A 39 2.16 8.86 7.31
C GLU A 39 0.83 8.30 6.83
N PHE A 40 0.90 7.25 6.01
CA PHE A 40 -0.26 6.48 5.59
C PHE A 40 0.12 5.01 5.38
N ASP A 41 -0.92 4.16 5.39
CA ASP A 41 -0.80 2.73 5.18
C ASP A 41 -1.63 2.37 3.93
N ILE A 42 -1.14 1.48 3.06
CA ILE A 42 -1.80 1.11 1.80
C ILE A 42 -1.56 -0.36 1.48
N ALA A 43 -2.47 -1.00 0.75
CA ALA A 43 -2.21 -2.30 0.13
C ALA A 43 -2.56 -2.25 -1.35
N GLY A 44 -1.75 -2.90 -2.18
CA GLY A 44 -1.92 -2.85 -3.63
C GLY A 44 -1.09 -3.86 -4.38
N LEU A 45 -1.29 -3.89 -5.69
CA LEU A 45 -0.54 -4.67 -6.66
C LEU A 45 0.74 -3.94 -7.03
N ILE A 46 1.89 -4.60 -6.90
CA ILE A 46 3.15 -4.11 -7.44
C ILE A 46 3.11 -4.23 -8.96
N LEU A 47 3.13 -3.11 -9.66
CA LEU A 47 3.15 -3.06 -11.12
C LEU A 47 4.57 -3.18 -11.64
N TYR A 48 5.51 -2.44 -11.04
CA TYR A 48 6.88 -2.40 -11.50
C TYR A 48 7.86 -2.10 -10.37
N VAL A 49 9.01 -2.77 -10.44
CA VAL A 49 10.16 -2.55 -9.56
C VAL A 49 11.28 -1.95 -10.39
N GLY A 50 11.64 -0.71 -10.12
CA GLY A 50 12.74 -0.02 -10.80
C GLY A 50 14.10 -0.61 -10.45
N ASN A 51 15.08 -0.35 -11.32
CA ASN A 51 16.48 -0.65 -11.02
C ASN A 51 16.97 0.23 -9.87
N VAL A 52 17.86 -0.32 -9.05
CA VAL A 52 18.58 0.46 -8.04
C VAL A 52 19.53 1.43 -8.75
N TYR A 53 19.53 2.69 -8.33
CA TYR A 53 20.41 3.73 -8.86
C TYR A 53 21.05 4.53 -7.73
N LEU A 54 22.22 5.11 -8.01
CA LEU A 54 22.96 5.91 -7.04
C LEU A 54 22.61 7.39 -7.19
N LEU A 55 22.32 8.06 -6.07
CA LEU A 55 22.12 9.51 -6.03
C LEU A 55 22.59 10.06 -4.67
N ASN A 56 23.55 10.98 -4.69
CA ASN A 56 24.10 11.63 -3.48
C ASN A 56 24.53 10.62 -2.39
N ASP A 57 25.34 9.62 -2.76
CA ASP A 57 25.82 8.56 -1.87
C ASP A 57 24.71 7.75 -1.17
N GLN A 58 23.53 7.70 -1.80
CA GLN A 58 22.41 6.85 -1.40
C GLN A 58 22.00 5.97 -2.57
N ASN A 59 21.85 4.69 -2.31
CA ASN A 59 21.17 3.78 -3.22
C ASN A 59 19.67 4.12 -3.16
N ARG A 60 19.01 4.16 -4.31
CA ARG A 60 17.60 4.48 -4.43
C ARG A 60 16.90 3.51 -5.35
N GLN A 61 15.63 3.27 -5.08
CA GLN A 61 14.78 2.44 -5.93
C GLN A 61 13.36 2.99 -5.94
N TRP A 62 12.75 3.00 -7.11
CA TRP A 62 11.34 3.32 -7.27
C TRP A 62 10.52 2.04 -7.38
N LEU A 63 9.43 1.98 -6.63
CA LEU A 63 8.39 0.96 -6.76
C LEU A 63 7.11 1.62 -7.25
N PHE A 64 6.42 1.00 -8.20
CA PHE A 64 5.15 1.51 -8.73
C PHE A 64 4.05 0.52 -8.39
N LEU A 65 2.97 1.01 -7.80
CA LEU A 65 1.82 0.20 -7.41
C LEU A 65 0.50 0.87 -7.74
N THR A 66 -0.55 0.04 -7.75
CA THR A 66 -1.95 0.47 -7.77
C THR A 66 -2.70 -0.29 -6.67
N ASP A 67 -3.62 0.38 -5.97
CA ASP A 67 -4.51 -0.25 -4.99
C ASP A 67 -5.79 -0.84 -5.63
N VAL A 68 -5.89 -0.70 -6.96
CA VAL A 68 -6.99 -1.10 -7.83
C VAL A 68 -8.37 -0.51 -7.50
N SER A 69 -8.48 0.42 -6.56
CA SER A 69 -9.76 0.95 -6.06
C SER A 69 -10.60 1.57 -7.18
N LYS A 70 -9.98 2.37 -8.06
CA LYS A 70 -10.62 2.98 -9.23
C LYS A 70 -11.16 1.95 -10.24
N PHE A 71 -10.48 0.83 -10.43
CA PHE A 71 -10.94 -0.21 -11.36
C PHE A 71 -12.10 -1.04 -10.78
N ILE A 72 -12.21 -1.10 -9.46
CA ILE A 72 -13.30 -1.81 -8.76
C ILE A 72 -14.56 -0.93 -8.67
N SER A 73 -14.42 0.38 -8.47
CA SER A 73 -15.56 1.29 -8.34
C SER A 73 -16.35 1.46 -9.64
N GLY A 74 -15.74 1.13 -10.80
CA GLY A 74 -16.38 1.26 -12.11
C GLY A 74 -16.66 2.72 -12.49
N GLU A 75 -16.01 3.67 -11.80
CA GLU A 75 -16.08 5.08 -12.16
C GLU A 75 -15.28 5.31 -13.43
N GLU A 76 -16.00 5.49 -14.55
CA GLU A 76 -15.42 6.00 -15.79
C GLU A 76 -15.03 7.47 -15.59
N SER A 77 -13.88 7.67 -14.96
CA SER A 77 -13.19 8.95 -14.98
C SER A 77 -12.50 9.06 -16.34
N GLU A 78 -12.86 10.08 -17.13
CA GLU A 78 -12.15 10.43 -18.38
C GLU A 78 -10.64 10.69 -18.13
N GLU A 79 -10.28 10.95 -16.88
CA GLU A 79 -8.91 11.05 -16.39
C GLU A 79 -8.52 9.73 -15.69
N GLN A 80 -7.69 8.90 -16.34
CA GLN A 80 -7.02 7.74 -15.71
C GLN A 80 -6.06 8.16 -14.59
N ASP A 81 -5.91 9.46 -14.37
CA ASP A 81 -5.13 10.11 -13.33
C ASP A 81 -5.40 9.47 -11.96
N ASP A 82 -4.38 9.42 -11.12
CA ASP A 82 -4.50 9.06 -9.69
C ASP A 82 -4.75 7.59 -9.36
N CYS A 83 -4.58 6.66 -10.31
CA CYS A 83 -4.59 5.22 -10.01
C CYS A 83 -3.21 4.64 -9.65
N LEU A 84 -2.14 5.46 -9.73
CA LEU A 84 -0.76 5.05 -9.52
C LEU A 84 -0.09 5.74 -8.35
N LEU A 85 0.72 4.97 -7.65
CA LEU A 85 1.61 5.44 -6.60
C LEU A 85 3.04 4.99 -6.88
N ALA A 86 3.95 5.96 -6.99
CA ALA A 86 5.38 5.74 -6.95
C ALA A 86 5.89 5.88 -5.52
N VAL A 87 6.65 4.89 -5.06
CA VAL A 87 7.28 4.89 -3.74
C VAL A 87 8.79 4.89 -3.92
N ASN A 88 9.45 5.92 -3.39
CA ASN A 88 10.92 5.98 -3.35
C ASN A 88 11.43 5.30 -2.09
N PHE A 89 12.30 4.33 -2.29
CA PHE A 89 13.14 3.73 -1.26
C PHE A 89 14.53 4.32 -1.35
N SER A 90 15.15 4.60 -0.21
CA SER A 90 16.54 5.03 -0.15
C SER A 90 17.26 4.35 1.01
N SER A 91 18.50 3.94 0.77
CA SER A 91 19.39 3.39 1.79
C SER A 91 20.80 3.93 1.57
N PRO A 92 21.59 4.15 2.65
CA PRO A 92 22.99 4.47 2.52
C PRO A 92 23.75 3.42 1.71
N THR A 93 24.70 3.85 0.86
CA THR A 93 25.50 2.91 0.03
C THR A 93 26.34 1.94 0.87
N THR A 94 26.58 2.24 2.15
CA THR A 94 27.26 1.37 3.11
C THR A 94 26.31 0.48 3.92
N GLY A 95 25.00 0.61 3.71
CA GLY A 95 23.96 -0.18 4.39
C GLY A 95 23.72 -1.54 3.72
N GLU A 96 23.00 -2.41 4.40
CA GLU A 96 22.56 -3.69 3.81
C GLU A 96 21.57 -3.44 2.65
N ASP A 97 21.66 -4.27 1.60
CA ASP A 97 20.75 -4.24 0.43
C ASP A 97 19.29 -4.64 0.76
N SER A 98 18.99 -4.92 2.03
CA SER A 98 17.69 -5.40 2.52
C SER A 98 16.53 -4.40 2.35
N ALA A 99 16.83 -3.14 2.04
CA ALA A 99 15.84 -2.10 1.78
C ALA A 99 15.25 -2.14 0.35
N PHE A 100 15.82 -2.94 -0.56
CA PHE A 100 15.44 -2.96 -1.97
C PHE A 100 14.70 -4.24 -2.38
N PHE A 101 13.80 -4.07 -3.35
CA PHE A 101 12.94 -5.12 -3.88
C PHE A 101 13.60 -5.81 -5.07
N ASN A 102 13.45 -7.14 -5.10
CA ASN A 102 13.78 -7.93 -6.28
C ASN A 102 12.68 -7.76 -7.35
N SER A 103 13.05 -7.59 -8.62
CA SER A 103 12.08 -7.41 -9.71
C SER A 103 11.04 -8.53 -9.83
N ALA A 104 11.34 -9.73 -9.34
CA ALA A 104 10.43 -10.88 -9.30
C ALA A 104 9.18 -10.67 -8.44
N VAL A 105 9.14 -9.66 -7.57
CA VAL A 105 7.94 -9.34 -6.78
C VAL A 105 6.91 -8.52 -7.57
N SER A 106 7.23 -8.09 -8.79
CA SER A 106 6.22 -7.51 -9.69
C SER A 106 5.06 -8.50 -9.88
N GLY A 107 3.84 -8.00 -9.90
CA GLY A 107 2.62 -8.81 -9.92
C GLY A 107 2.18 -9.35 -8.55
N HIS A 108 2.96 -9.17 -7.48
CA HIS A 108 2.54 -9.55 -6.13
C HIS A 108 1.72 -8.46 -5.46
N ILE A 109 0.83 -8.88 -4.57
CA ILE A 109 0.11 -7.99 -3.67
C ILE A 109 0.97 -7.73 -2.43
N VAL A 110 1.10 -6.47 -2.05
CA VAL A 110 1.88 -6.00 -0.92
C VAL A 110 1.07 -5.04 -0.06
N GLY A 111 1.27 -5.09 1.25
CA GLY A 111 0.85 -4.04 2.18
C GLY A 111 2.05 -3.23 2.64
N PHE A 112 1.94 -1.91 2.64
CA PHE A 112 2.90 -0.98 3.21
C PHE A 112 2.29 -0.24 4.39
N SER A 113 3.11 -0.03 5.42
CA SER A 113 2.78 0.83 6.55
C SER A 113 3.81 1.94 6.73
N ASN A 114 3.37 3.08 7.26
CA ASN A 114 4.17 4.28 7.54
C ASN A 114 4.89 4.83 6.29
N LEU A 115 4.26 4.78 5.11
CA LEU A 115 4.77 5.54 3.97
C LEU A 115 4.49 7.02 4.20
N VAL A 116 5.40 7.89 3.75
CA VAL A 116 5.23 9.33 3.89
C VAL A 116 4.77 9.92 2.57
N LYS A 117 3.63 10.62 2.57
CA LYS A 117 3.12 11.28 1.36
C LYS A 117 4.06 12.39 0.90
N ARG A 118 4.36 12.43 -0.41
CA ARG A 118 5.14 13.46 -1.08
C ARG A 118 4.29 14.22 -2.09
N GLN A 119 4.88 15.25 -2.69
CA GLN A 119 4.23 16.05 -3.72
C GLN A 119 3.91 15.17 -4.94
N LYS A 120 2.67 15.23 -5.42
CA LYS A 120 2.22 14.54 -6.64
C LYS A 120 3.09 14.95 -7.83
N ASP A 121 3.45 13.98 -8.67
CA ASP A 121 4.02 14.25 -9.97
C ASP A 121 2.89 14.67 -10.92
N GLN A 122 2.75 15.98 -11.11
CA GLN A 122 1.70 16.55 -11.96
C GLN A 122 1.91 16.24 -13.44
N THR A 123 3.16 16.00 -13.87
CA THR A 123 3.46 15.72 -15.28
C THR A 123 3.06 14.30 -15.65
N ARG A 124 3.20 13.35 -14.71
CA ARG A 124 2.88 11.93 -14.91
C ARG A 124 1.57 11.50 -14.23
N HIS A 125 0.81 12.46 -13.71
CA HIS A 125 -0.47 12.23 -13.02
C HIS A 125 -0.39 11.13 -11.93
N MET A 126 0.73 11.09 -11.20
CA MET A 126 1.08 9.99 -10.31
C MET A 126 1.28 10.47 -8.88
N TRP A 127 0.70 9.74 -7.92
CA TRP A 127 0.96 9.96 -6.52
C TRP A 127 2.38 9.55 -6.16
N VAL A 128 2.99 10.28 -5.23
CA VAL A 128 4.36 10.02 -4.80
C VAL A 128 4.38 9.83 -3.30
N ALA A 129 5.12 8.82 -2.86
CA ALA A 129 5.45 8.58 -1.47
C ALA A 129 6.91 8.21 -1.30
N GLU A 130 7.36 8.25 -0.07
CA GLU A 130 8.69 7.87 0.33
C GLU A 130 8.61 6.86 1.47
N ALA A 131 9.42 5.81 1.37
CA ALA A 131 9.68 4.91 2.47
C ALA A 131 10.79 5.51 3.35
N THR A 132 10.56 5.47 4.66
CA THR A 132 11.50 5.93 5.68
C THR A 132 11.91 4.75 6.56
N GLU A 133 12.77 5.00 7.56
CA GLU A 133 13.18 3.99 8.54
C GLU A 133 12.01 3.38 9.33
N SER A 134 10.87 4.11 9.46
CA SER A 134 9.67 3.59 10.12
C SER A 134 8.79 2.77 9.19
N SER A 135 9.03 2.81 7.88
CA SER A 135 8.21 2.11 6.89
C SER A 135 8.43 0.62 6.93
N THR A 136 7.33 -0.14 6.86
CA THR A 136 7.37 -1.59 6.79
C THR A 136 6.53 -2.09 5.63
N TYR A 137 6.82 -3.30 5.17
CA TYR A 137 6.00 -3.96 4.17
C TYR A 137 5.73 -5.41 4.55
N THR A 138 4.69 -5.99 3.96
CA THR A 138 4.37 -7.40 4.13
C THR A 138 3.69 -7.90 2.85
N LEU A 139 4.17 -9.02 2.31
CA LEU A 139 3.52 -9.66 1.16
C LEU A 139 2.15 -10.23 1.58
N SER A 140 1.18 -10.24 0.67
CA SER A 140 -0.21 -10.60 1.00
C SER A 140 -0.39 -11.97 1.67
N HIS A 141 0.45 -12.94 1.29
CA HIS A 141 0.45 -14.32 1.80
C HIS A 141 1.07 -14.44 3.21
N GLU A 142 1.93 -13.49 3.59
CA GLU A 142 2.52 -13.40 4.92
C GLU A 142 1.68 -12.54 5.87
N MET A 143 0.76 -11.74 5.32
CA MET A 143 0.00 -10.78 6.09
C MET A 143 -0.98 -11.44 7.08
N PRO A 144 -0.92 -11.08 8.39
CA PRO A 144 -1.83 -11.62 9.39
C PRO A 144 -3.30 -11.33 9.06
N LYS A 145 -4.19 -12.29 9.37
CA LYS A 145 -5.65 -12.13 9.15
C LYS A 145 -6.26 -10.92 9.87
N LYS A 146 -5.63 -10.45 10.95
CA LYS A 146 -6.07 -9.28 11.75
C LYS A 146 -5.39 -7.98 11.34
N SER A 147 -4.57 -7.98 10.29
CA SER A 147 -3.94 -6.76 9.78
C SER A 147 -5.02 -5.79 9.27
N HIS A 148 -4.84 -4.51 9.56
CA HIS A 148 -5.72 -3.44 9.04
C HIS A 148 -5.62 -3.29 7.52
N LEU A 149 -4.58 -3.86 6.90
CA LEU A 149 -4.38 -3.88 5.44
C LEU A 149 -5.02 -5.11 4.76
N LYS A 150 -5.54 -6.08 5.52
CA LYS A 150 -5.91 -7.39 4.94
C LYS A 150 -7.09 -7.32 3.98
N GLU A 151 -8.09 -6.48 4.27
CA GLU A 151 -9.25 -6.33 3.41
C GLU A 151 -8.87 -5.69 2.06
N ALA A 152 -8.09 -4.61 2.10
CA ALA A 152 -7.58 -3.96 0.89
C ALA A 152 -6.72 -4.91 0.03
N ALA A 153 -5.81 -5.67 0.64
CA ALA A 153 -5.02 -6.65 -0.11
C ALA A 153 -5.85 -7.78 -0.72
N ASN A 154 -6.85 -8.30 0.00
CA ASN A 154 -7.74 -9.32 -0.55
C ASN A 154 -8.57 -8.76 -1.73
N SER A 155 -8.96 -7.49 -1.67
CA SER A 155 -9.63 -6.80 -2.77
C SER A 155 -8.74 -6.75 -4.02
N ALA A 156 -7.49 -6.32 -3.84
CA ALA A 156 -6.50 -6.28 -4.92
C ALA A 156 -6.17 -7.68 -5.49
N GLU A 157 -6.03 -8.68 -4.62
CA GLU A 157 -5.77 -10.08 -5.02
C GLU A 157 -6.95 -10.66 -5.83
N LYS A 158 -8.18 -10.39 -5.39
CA LYS A 158 -9.38 -10.82 -6.11
C LYS A 158 -9.45 -10.17 -7.49
N TRP A 159 -9.20 -8.86 -7.57
CA TRP A 159 -9.18 -8.13 -8.84
C TRP A 159 -8.11 -8.72 -9.77
N ALA A 160 -6.87 -8.86 -9.30
CA ALA A 160 -5.76 -9.41 -10.07
C ALA A 160 -6.01 -10.84 -10.56
N SER A 161 -6.78 -11.64 -9.81
CA SER A 161 -7.16 -13.01 -10.20
C SER A 161 -8.32 -13.08 -11.19
N SER A 162 -9.20 -12.08 -11.20
CA SER A 162 -10.40 -12.04 -12.06
C SER A 162 -10.19 -11.27 -13.36
N SER A 163 -9.31 -10.27 -13.34
CA SER A 163 -8.88 -9.55 -14.51
C SER A 163 -8.00 -10.48 -15.34
N HIS A 164 -8.34 -10.69 -16.61
CA HIS A 164 -7.42 -11.41 -17.51
C HIS A 164 -6.07 -10.68 -17.50
N PRO A 165 -4.92 -11.38 -17.63
CA PRO A 165 -3.57 -10.82 -17.43
C PRO A 165 -3.17 -9.88 -18.58
N VAL A 166 -3.93 -8.81 -18.75
CA VAL A 166 -3.76 -7.73 -19.72
C VAL A 166 -3.94 -6.42 -18.95
N LEU A 167 -3.22 -6.28 -17.84
CA LEU A 167 -2.52 -5.02 -17.69
C LEU A 167 -1.19 -5.28 -18.38
N ASP A 168 -1.10 -4.91 -19.66
CA ASP A 168 0.21 -4.69 -20.23
C ASP A 168 0.79 -3.55 -19.39
N ILE A 169 1.73 -3.87 -18.50
CA ILE A 169 2.33 -2.93 -17.55
C ILE A 169 2.93 -1.73 -18.31
N THR A 170 3.16 -1.89 -19.61
CA THR A 170 3.55 -0.84 -20.55
C THR A 170 2.46 0.21 -20.79
N GLU A 171 1.16 -0.12 -20.83
CA GLU A 171 0.09 0.89 -21.05
C GLU A 171 -0.17 1.77 -19.82
N ILE A 172 0.26 1.34 -18.63
CA ILE A 172 0.09 2.11 -17.39
C ILE A 172 1.29 3.04 -17.11
N LEU A 173 2.47 2.71 -17.63
CA LEU A 173 3.72 3.43 -17.31
C LEU A 173 4.20 4.38 -18.42
N PHE A 174 3.47 4.50 -19.54
CA PHE A 174 3.84 5.35 -20.68
C PHE A 174 2.69 6.21 -21.20
#